data_AF-A0A953IAY2-F1
#
_entry.id   AF-A0A953IAY2-F1
#
_cell.length_a   1.000
_cell.length_b   1.000
_cell.length_c   1.000
_cell.angle_alpha   90.00
_cell.angle_beta   90.00
_cell.angle_gamma   90.00
#
_symmetry.space_group_name_H-M   'P 1'
#
loop_
_entity.id
_entity.type
_entity.pdbx_description
1 polymer ?
#
loop_
_entity_poly.entity_id
_entity_poly.type
_entity_poly.pdbx_seq_one_letter_code
_entity_poly.pdbx_strand_id
1 'polypeptide(L)'
;MVAAMLALAVVAPGAADPITLPVIAPAAITPAEMEPFRITLAGLTTIRDGIGAWLSDQVSRPPWRAGSGCDEPFDVTTIPAISHPELEALLVPAYLDTLPELDGWGNPYELRLAVTDPLAPHVAVVRSAGANATFEGTVYSRADTTTLRHDLVVLDLSWLRRPGPALLDSRSRLDRAQREIAMMNAGMMSWVIDQVSRTRASLGESVDLELFPPISAADLRSILIESCTFYYVPYVPELDPWGHPYDYFLDVEDVLHFEVVAVRGRGRDGLAENSVYETGVFPAHQLDHDTVLADGLEIRVPDDLAALIHLEGFESGDFRHWSAAGS
;
A
#
# COMPACT_ATOMS: atom_id res chain seq x y z
N MET A 1 -63.05 25.87 37.44
CA MET A 1 -62.74 25.52 36.04
C MET A 1 -61.76 24.38 36.04
N VAL A 2 -62.22 23.16 35.74
CA VAL A 2 -61.40 21.95 35.67
C VAL A 2 -61.24 21.62 34.18
N ALA A 3 -60.00 21.65 33.69
CA ALA A 3 -59.67 21.28 32.31
C ALA A 3 -59.41 19.77 32.25
N ALA A 4 -60.26 19.05 31.52
CA ALA A 4 -60.08 17.62 31.23
C ALA A 4 -59.15 17.46 30.02
N MET A 5 -57.98 16.85 30.23
CA MET A 5 -57.08 16.41 29.15
C MET A 5 -57.49 15.02 28.69
N LEU A 6 -57.89 14.91 27.42
CA LEU A 6 -58.19 13.66 26.74
C LEU A 6 -56.87 13.08 26.19
N ALA A 7 -56.43 11.94 26.74
CA ALA A 7 -55.26 11.21 26.22
C ALA A 7 -55.71 10.25 25.11
N LEU A 8 -55.24 10.50 23.88
CA LEU A 8 -55.44 9.62 22.73
C LEU A 8 -54.32 8.58 22.71
N ALA A 9 -54.66 7.32 22.96
CA ALA A 9 -53.71 6.21 22.87
C ALA A 9 -53.50 5.82 21.40
N VAL A 10 -52.31 6.06 20.86
CA VAL A 10 -51.89 5.58 19.55
C VAL A 10 -51.33 4.16 19.72
N VAL A 11 -52.02 3.17 19.15
CA VAL A 11 -51.55 1.78 19.09
C VAL A 11 -50.52 1.69 17.96
N ALA A 12 -49.26 1.42 18.31
CA ALA A 12 -48.22 1.18 17.32
C ALA A 12 -48.48 -0.15 16.59
N PRO A 13 -48.39 -0.20 15.25
CA PRO A 13 -48.50 -1.45 14.51
C PRO A 13 -47.34 -2.39 14.90
N GLY A 14 -47.69 -3.66 15.19
CA GLY A 14 -46.72 -4.68 15.58
C GLY A 14 -45.64 -4.86 14.52
N ALA A 15 -44.38 -4.84 14.95
CA ALA A 15 -43.22 -5.11 14.11
C ALA A 15 -43.33 -6.54 13.58
N ALA A 16 -43.50 -6.68 12.27
CA ALA A 16 -43.33 -7.98 11.61
C ALA A 16 -41.84 -8.36 11.69
N ASP A 17 -41.57 -9.63 12.00
CA ASP A 17 -40.21 -10.16 12.03
C ASP A 17 -39.51 -9.90 10.68
N PRO A 18 -38.30 -9.33 10.67
CA PRO A 18 -37.57 -9.09 9.44
C PRO A 18 -37.30 -10.42 8.74
N ILE A 19 -37.83 -10.57 7.51
CA ILE A 19 -37.52 -11.70 6.64
C ILE A 19 -36.01 -11.73 6.42
N THR A 20 -35.32 -12.65 7.08
CA THR A 20 -33.89 -12.87 6.89
C THR A 20 -33.70 -13.70 5.63
N LEU A 21 -33.41 -13.05 4.51
CA LEU A 21 -33.03 -13.77 3.29
C LEU A 21 -31.65 -14.41 3.50
N PRO A 22 -31.43 -15.65 3.02
CA PRO A 22 -30.12 -16.28 3.11
C PRO A 22 -29.09 -15.46 2.31
N VAL A 23 -28.01 -15.07 2.99
CA VAL A 23 -26.84 -14.47 2.32
C VAL A 23 -26.14 -15.58 1.54
N ILE A 24 -26.28 -15.55 0.21
CA ILE A 24 -25.54 -16.46 -0.66
C ILE A 24 -24.09 -15.99 -0.69
N ALA A 25 -23.17 -16.77 -0.13
CA ALA A 25 -21.74 -16.48 -0.23
C ALA A 25 -21.32 -16.45 -1.71
N PRO A 26 -20.47 -15.50 -2.14
CA PRO A 26 -19.98 -15.47 -3.51
C PRO A 26 -19.25 -16.79 -3.83
N ALA A 27 -19.38 -17.25 -5.06
CA ALA A 27 -18.66 -18.43 -5.53
C ALA A 27 -17.14 -18.19 -5.40
N ALA A 28 -16.40 -19.20 -4.93
CA ALA A 28 -14.96 -19.13 -4.83
C ALA A 28 -14.34 -19.05 -6.23
N ILE A 29 -13.38 -18.14 -6.41
CA ILE A 29 -12.63 -17.97 -7.66
C ILE A 29 -11.73 -19.20 -7.85
N THR A 30 -11.79 -19.81 -9.02
CA THR A 30 -11.00 -21.00 -9.34
C THR A 30 -9.55 -20.64 -9.71
N PRO A 31 -8.58 -21.57 -9.55
CA PRO A 31 -7.22 -21.34 -10.01
C PRO A 31 -7.11 -21.00 -11.51
N ALA A 32 -8.00 -21.54 -12.34
CA ALA A 32 -8.04 -21.25 -13.77
C ALA A 32 -8.47 -19.80 -14.06
N GLU A 33 -9.41 -19.26 -13.28
CA GLU A 33 -9.83 -17.85 -13.39
C GLU A 33 -8.75 -16.88 -12.87
N MET A 34 -7.93 -17.35 -11.91
CA MET A 34 -6.81 -16.57 -11.35
C MET A 34 -5.61 -16.45 -12.29
N GLU A 35 -5.43 -17.34 -13.27
CA GLU A 35 -4.24 -17.33 -14.11
C GLU A 35 -4.14 -16.07 -15.00
N PRO A 36 -5.18 -15.68 -15.76
CA PRO A 36 -5.23 -14.38 -16.42
C PRO A 36 -4.92 -13.21 -15.49
N PHE A 37 -5.44 -13.25 -14.27
CA PHE A 37 -5.21 -12.19 -13.29
C PHE A 37 -3.73 -12.06 -12.91
N ARG A 38 -3.04 -13.18 -12.68
CA ARG A 38 -1.59 -13.17 -12.39
C ARG A 38 -0.78 -12.62 -13.55
N ILE A 39 -1.11 -13.01 -14.78
CA ILE A 39 -0.47 -12.49 -15.99
C ILE A 39 -0.67 -10.97 -16.08
N THR A 40 -1.88 -10.48 -15.81
CA THR A 40 -2.17 -9.05 -15.78
C THR A 40 -1.34 -8.31 -14.73
N LEU A 41 -1.22 -8.86 -13.50
CA LEU A 41 -0.42 -8.23 -12.45
C LEU A 41 1.07 -8.18 -12.81
N ALA A 42 1.60 -9.26 -13.39
CA ALA A 42 2.96 -9.28 -13.89
C ALA A 42 3.16 -8.20 -14.97
N GLY A 43 2.25 -8.12 -15.94
CA GLY A 43 2.32 -7.12 -17.01
C GLY A 43 2.26 -5.68 -16.51
N LEU A 44 1.31 -5.36 -15.62
CA LEU A 44 1.22 -4.04 -14.98
C LEU A 44 2.50 -3.70 -14.21
N THR A 45 3.08 -4.68 -13.51
CA THR A 45 4.35 -4.51 -12.77
C THR A 45 5.51 -4.24 -13.73
N THR A 46 5.66 -5.03 -14.80
CA THR A 46 6.70 -4.82 -15.81
C THR A 46 6.60 -3.44 -16.46
N ILE A 47 5.40 -3.01 -16.89
CA ILE A 47 5.22 -1.68 -17.50
C ILE A 47 5.56 -0.59 -16.48
N ARG A 48 5.05 -0.71 -15.24
CA ARG A 48 5.33 0.21 -14.14
C ARG A 48 6.84 0.37 -13.92
N ASP A 49 7.56 -0.74 -13.77
CA ASP A 49 8.97 -0.72 -13.45
C ASP A 49 9.80 -0.09 -14.60
N GLY A 50 9.44 -0.38 -15.86
CA GLY A 50 10.04 0.27 -17.03
C GLY A 50 9.80 1.77 -17.07
N ILE A 51 8.56 2.23 -16.81
CA ILE A 51 8.25 3.66 -16.70
C ILE A 51 9.03 4.29 -15.54
N GLY A 52 9.14 3.62 -14.39
CA GLY A 52 9.86 4.14 -13.23
C GLY A 52 11.36 4.32 -13.48
N ALA A 53 11.98 3.36 -14.18
CA ALA A 53 13.37 3.48 -14.61
C ALA A 53 13.57 4.62 -15.62
N TRP A 54 12.70 4.73 -16.62
CA TRP A 54 12.72 5.84 -17.58
C TRP A 54 12.55 7.20 -16.89
N LEU A 55 11.58 7.33 -15.99
CA LEU A 55 11.34 8.55 -15.23
C LEU A 55 12.57 8.96 -14.44
N SER A 56 13.20 8.01 -13.74
CA SER A 56 14.42 8.24 -12.96
C SER A 56 15.56 8.84 -13.79
N ASP A 57 15.67 8.47 -15.08
CA ASP A 57 16.64 9.05 -16.00
C ASP A 57 16.26 10.46 -16.48
N GLN A 58 14.96 10.78 -16.58
CA GLN A 58 14.51 12.10 -17.02
C GLN A 58 14.70 13.19 -15.95
N VAL A 59 14.75 12.79 -14.68
CA VAL A 59 14.65 13.70 -13.53
C VAL A 59 15.80 13.44 -12.55
N SER A 60 16.68 14.43 -12.37
CA SER A 60 17.83 14.28 -11.46
C SER A 60 17.45 14.11 -9.98
N ARG A 61 16.18 14.34 -9.67
CA ARG A 61 15.58 13.97 -8.39
C ARG A 61 14.29 13.23 -8.68
N PRO A 62 14.04 12.12 -8.00
CA PRO A 62 12.78 11.43 -8.14
C PRO A 62 11.59 12.37 -7.88
N PRO A 63 10.70 12.62 -8.87
CA PRO A 63 9.57 13.54 -8.75
C PRO A 63 8.47 12.96 -7.86
N TRP A 64 8.68 11.77 -7.25
CA TRP A 64 7.68 11.03 -6.46
C TRP A 64 7.09 11.80 -5.25
N ARG A 65 7.46 13.06 -5.02
CA ARG A 65 6.89 13.91 -3.97
C ARG A 65 5.67 14.70 -4.42
N ALA A 66 5.41 14.85 -5.72
CA ALA A 66 4.25 15.60 -6.21
C ALA A 66 3.18 14.65 -6.76
N GLY A 67 1.96 14.73 -6.20
CA GLY A 67 0.74 14.41 -6.93
C GLY A 67 0.29 12.96 -6.92
N SER A 68 -0.17 12.46 -5.78
CA SER A 68 -1.52 11.87 -5.77
C SER A 68 -2.11 12.17 -4.42
N GLY A 69 -2.67 13.39 -4.34
CA GLY A 69 -3.39 13.87 -3.17
C GLY A 69 -4.37 12.84 -2.63
N CYS A 70 -4.37 12.72 -1.31
CA CYS A 70 -5.05 11.72 -0.51
C CYS A 70 -6.52 11.55 -0.92
N ASP A 71 -6.89 10.34 -1.31
CA ASP A 71 -8.27 9.86 -1.47
C ASP A 71 -9.17 10.56 -2.50
N GLU A 72 -8.73 11.66 -3.13
CA GLU A 72 -9.53 12.32 -4.17
C GLU A 72 -9.64 11.43 -5.42
N PRO A 73 -10.85 11.35 -6.02
CA PRO A 73 -11.00 10.66 -7.30
C PRO A 73 -10.13 11.33 -8.37
N PHE A 74 -9.30 10.55 -9.05
CA PHE A 74 -8.40 11.02 -10.10
C PHE A 74 -8.96 10.70 -11.49
N ASP A 75 -9.07 11.71 -12.35
CA ASP A 75 -9.41 11.53 -13.76
C ASP A 75 -8.15 11.18 -14.57
N VAL A 76 -8.05 9.93 -15.01
CA VAL A 76 -6.89 9.45 -15.76
C VAL A 76 -6.71 10.15 -17.11
N THR A 77 -7.76 10.78 -17.65
CA THR A 77 -7.69 11.47 -18.96
C THR A 77 -6.92 12.79 -18.90
N THR A 78 -6.58 13.26 -17.70
CA THR A 78 -5.68 14.41 -17.50
C THR A 78 -4.26 14.13 -17.98
N ILE A 79 -3.86 12.85 -18.07
CA ILE A 79 -2.59 12.41 -18.64
C ILE A 79 -2.79 12.05 -20.12
N PRO A 80 -1.95 12.57 -21.04
CA PRO A 80 -2.03 12.24 -22.46
C PRO A 80 -1.94 10.74 -22.71
N ALA A 81 -2.79 10.22 -23.60
CA ALA A 81 -2.68 8.85 -24.07
C ALA A 81 -1.40 8.67 -24.90
N ILE A 82 -0.74 7.51 -24.74
CA ILE A 82 0.40 7.10 -25.56
C ILE A 82 0.06 5.75 -26.21
N SER A 83 0.42 5.57 -27.48
CA SER A 83 0.21 4.27 -28.13
C SER A 83 1.22 3.23 -27.63
N HIS A 84 0.87 1.94 -27.73
CA HIS A 84 1.80 0.86 -27.37
C HIS A 84 3.12 0.94 -28.17
N PRO A 85 3.15 1.13 -29.50
CA PRO A 85 4.41 1.26 -30.24
C PRO A 85 5.27 2.46 -29.84
N GLU A 86 4.65 3.58 -29.45
CA GLU A 86 5.38 4.76 -28.97
C GLU A 86 6.00 4.50 -27.59
N LEU A 87 5.25 3.87 -26.67
CA LEU A 87 5.78 3.49 -25.36
C LEU A 87 6.85 2.41 -25.49
N GLU A 88 6.68 1.44 -26.40
CA GLU A 88 7.67 0.40 -26.68
C GLU A 88 8.97 1.01 -27.20
N ALA A 89 8.90 1.93 -28.17
CA ALA A 89 10.08 2.65 -28.68
C ALA A 89 10.80 3.49 -27.61
N LEU A 90 10.09 3.91 -26.56
CA LEU A 90 10.65 4.65 -25.44
C LEU A 90 11.32 3.72 -24.41
N LEU A 91 10.68 2.59 -24.09
CA LEU A 91 11.11 1.71 -22.99
C LEU A 91 12.02 0.56 -23.43
N VAL A 92 11.87 0.06 -24.66
CA VAL A 92 12.60 -1.10 -25.17
C VAL A 92 13.68 -0.65 -26.17
N PRO A 93 14.93 -1.17 -26.06
CA PRO A 93 15.44 -2.14 -25.09
C PRO A 93 16.08 -1.49 -23.85
N ALA A 94 15.97 -0.16 -23.69
CA ALA A 94 16.77 0.58 -22.70
C ALA A 94 16.42 0.24 -21.25
N TYR A 95 15.13 0.01 -20.96
CA TYR A 95 14.60 -0.17 -19.61
C TYR A 95 13.88 -1.52 -19.44
N LEU A 96 13.39 -2.10 -20.54
CA LEU A 96 12.68 -3.37 -20.57
C LEU A 96 13.15 -4.23 -21.73
N ASP A 97 13.11 -5.55 -21.54
CA ASP A 97 13.33 -6.51 -22.63
C ASP A 97 12.15 -6.55 -23.61
N THR A 98 10.93 -6.49 -23.09
CA THR A 98 9.68 -6.50 -23.87
C THR A 98 8.60 -5.69 -23.17
N LEU A 99 7.69 -5.09 -23.95
CA LEU A 99 6.52 -4.37 -23.43
C LEU A 99 5.24 -5.19 -23.70
N PRO A 100 4.55 -5.72 -22.68
CA PRO A 100 3.34 -6.50 -22.90
C PRO A 100 2.22 -5.62 -23.49
N GLU A 101 1.64 -6.04 -24.60
CA GLU A 101 0.53 -5.34 -25.27
C GLU A 101 -0.83 -5.68 -24.64
N LEU A 102 -1.01 -6.96 -24.29
CA LEU A 102 -2.26 -7.51 -23.78
C LEU A 102 -2.11 -7.95 -22.32
N ASP A 103 -3.21 -7.83 -21.59
CA ASP A 103 -3.39 -8.40 -20.27
C ASP A 103 -3.67 -9.91 -20.34
N GLY A 104 -3.78 -10.58 -19.19
CA GLY A 104 -3.98 -12.02 -19.16
C GLY A 104 -5.33 -12.50 -19.67
N TRP A 105 -6.31 -11.61 -19.86
CA TRP A 105 -7.59 -11.91 -20.50
C TRP A 105 -7.58 -11.58 -22.00
N GLY A 106 -6.45 -11.08 -22.53
CA GLY A 106 -6.30 -10.71 -23.93
C GLY A 106 -6.80 -9.31 -24.27
N ASN A 107 -7.06 -8.46 -23.27
CA ASN A 107 -7.44 -7.06 -23.51
C ASN A 107 -6.19 -6.20 -23.63
N PRO A 108 -6.17 -5.18 -24.50
CA PRO A 108 -5.07 -4.23 -24.52
C PRO A 108 -5.02 -3.41 -23.22
N TYR A 109 -3.81 -3.13 -22.74
CA TYR A 109 -3.63 -2.13 -21.69
C TYR A 109 -3.95 -0.74 -22.23
N GLU A 110 -4.51 0.13 -21.37
CA GLU A 110 -4.54 1.56 -21.66
C GLU A 110 -3.34 2.24 -21.03
N LEU A 111 -2.59 2.94 -21.88
CA LEU A 111 -1.31 3.56 -21.58
C LEU A 111 -1.44 5.07 -21.69
N ARG A 112 -1.00 5.78 -20.66
CA ARG A 112 -0.93 7.24 -20.64
C ARG A 112 0.40 7.68 -20.05
N LEU A 113 1.06 8.63 -20.71
CA LEU A 113 2.37 9.11 -20.30
C LEU A 113 2.57 10.56 -20.76
N ALA A 114 2.90 11.47 -19.83
CA ALA A 114 3.24 12.86 -20.10
C ALA A 114 4.71 13.00 -20.58
N VAL A 115 5.02 12.44 -21.75
CA VAL A 115 6.40 12.37 -22.28
C VAL A 115 7.07 13.74 -22.39
N THR A 116 6.30 14.78 -22.72
CA THR A 116 6.83 16.14 -22.90
C THR A 116 7.04 16.91 -21.59
N ASP A 117 6.47 16.44 -20.49
CA ASP A 117 6.57 17.07 -19.17
C ASP A 117 6.70 16.00 -18.08
N PRO A 118 7.88 15.35 -17.96
CA PRO A 118 8.12 14.33 -16.95
C PRO A 118 8.18 14.89 -15.51
N LEU A 119 8.00 16.21 -15.35
CA LEU A 119 7.90 16.90 -14.06
C LEU A 119 6.46 17.31 -13.74
N ALA A 120 5.47 16.94 -14.58
CA ALA A 120 4.07 17.17 -14.31
C ALA A 120 3.67 16.52 -12.97
N PRO A 121 2.66 17.05 -12.25
CA PRO A 121 2.19 16.46 -11.00
C PRO A 121 1.76 15.00 -11.14
N HIS A 122 1.30 14.61 -12.32
CA HIS A 122 0.98 13.24 -12.68
C HIS A 122 1.59 12.95 -14.05
N VAL A 123 2.34 11.87 -14.15
CA VAL A 123 3.15 11.59 -15.33
C VAL A 123 2.69 10.33 -16.04
N ALA A 124 2.25 9.30 -15.32
CA ALA A 124 1.96 8.01 -15.94
C ALA A 124 0.72 7.32 -15.38
N VAL A 125 -0.09 6.74 -16.26
CA VAL A 125 -1.13 5.77 -15.90
C VAL A 125 -1.04 4.56 -16.79
N VAL A 126 -1.16 3.38 -16.16
CA VAL A 126 -1.34 2.09 -16.83
C VAL A 126 -2.55 1.42 -16.22
N ARG A 127 -3.50 0.96 -17.04
CA ARG A 127 -4.66 0.21 -16.55
C ARG A 127 -5.07 -0.96 -17.42
N SER A 128 -5.60 -2.00 -16.76
CA SER A 128 -6.30 -3.13 -17.40
C SER A 128 -7.79 -3.05 -17.06
N ALA A 129 -8.64 -3.38 -18.03
CA ALA A 129 -10.10 -3.40 -17.89
C ALA A 129 -10.61 -4.63 -17.10
N GLY A 130 -9.71 -5.52 -16.68
CA GLY A 130 -10.09 -6.77 -16.01
C GLY A 130 -10.81 -7.76 -16.92
N ALA A 131 -11.41 -8.79 -16.31
CA ALA A 131 -12.04 -9.91 -17.01
C ALA A 131 -13.28 -9.54 -17.86
N ASN A 132 -13.82 -8.32 -17.71
CA ASN A 132 -15.03 -7.89 -18.41
C ASN A 132 -14.74 -7.11 -19.72
N ALA A 133 -13.46 -6.85 -20.02
CA ALA A 133 -13.00 -6.09 -21.19
C ALA A 133 -13.56 -4.66 -21.33
N THR A 134 -14.08 -4.07 -20.24
CA THR A 134 -14.72 -2.75 -20.24
C THR A 134 -14.27 -1.94 -19.03
N PHE A 135 -13.61 -0.80 -19.27
CA PHE A 135 -13.24 0.13 -18.20
C PHE A 135 -14.48 0.68 -17.49
N GLU A 136 -14.41 0.75 -16.17
CA GLU A 136 -15.48 1.22 -15.29
C GLU A 136 -15.73 2.74 -15.41
N GLY A 137 -14.76 3.48 -15.95
CA GLY A 137 -14.86 4.92 -16.18
C GLY A 137 -13.51 5.55 -16.50
N THR A 138 -13.39 6.86 -16.27
CA THR A 138 -12.11 7.60 -16.34
C THR A 138 -11.68 8.15 -14.99
N VAL A 139 -12.59 8.16 -14.01
CA VAL A 139 -12.34 8.71 -12.68
C VAL A 139 -12.26 7.57 -11.68
N TYR A 140 -11.17 7.48 -10.93
CA TYR A 140 -10.95 6.41 -9.94
C TYR A 140 -10.55 6.97 -8.59
N SER A 141 -11.10 6.38 -7.54
CA SER A 141 -10.60 6.55 -6.17
C SER A 141 -9.68 5.40 -5.79
N ARG A 142 -8.81 5.65 -4.82
CA ARG A 142 -7.95 4.62 -4.24
C ARG A 142 -8.82 3.52 -3.61
N ALA A 143 -8.71 2.29 -4.10
CA ALA A 143 -9.48 1.17 -3.57
C ALA A 143 -8.88 -0.18 -3.93
N ASP A 144 -9.24 -1.17 -3.12
CA ASP A 144 -9.02 -2.58 -3.40
C ASP A 144 -10.15 -3.13 -4.27
N THR A 145 -9.80 -3.88 -5.31
CA THR A 145 -10.77 -4.56 -6.17
C THR A 145 -11.26 -5.84 -5.51
N THR A 146 -12.56 -6.07 -5.52
CA THR A 146 -13.17 -7.23 -4.86
C THR A 146 -13.48 -8.38 -5.81
N THR A 147 -13.30 -8.16 -7.12
CA THR A 147 -13.62 -9.12 -8.18
C THR A 147 -12.62 -9.00 -9.33
N LEU A 148 -12.47 -10.07 -10.12
CA LEU A 148 -11.64 -10.09 -11.33
C LEU A 148 -12.14 -9.18 -12.45
N ARG A 149 -13.34 -8.62 -12.32
CA ARG A 149 -14.01 -7.80 -13.35
C ARG A 149 -13.75 -6.30 -13.21
N HIS A 150 -13.16 -5.89 -12.09
CA HIS A 150 -12.84 -4.48 -11.86
C HIS A 150 -11.54 -4.09 -12.55
N ASP A 151 -11.42 -2.80 -12.84
CA ASP A 151 -10.20 -2.25 -13.39
C ASP A 151 -9.06 -2.33 -12.39
N LEU A 152 -7.87 -2.61 -12.90
CA LEU A 152 -6.61 -2.46 -12.17
C LEU A 152 -5.90 -1.23 -12.72
N VAL A 153 -5.50 -0.32 -11.83
CA VAL A 153 -5.00 1.01 -12.22
C VAL A 153 -3.75 1.34 -11.43
N VAL A 154 -2.65 1.57 -12.13
CA VAL A 154 -1.39 2.11 -11.62
C VAL A 154 -1.29 3.57 -12.07
N LEU A 155 -1.14 4.49 -11.12
CA LEU A 155 -0.93 5.93 -11.29
C LEU A 155 0.42 6.29 -10.67
N ASP A 156 1.32 6.89 -11.43
CA ASP A 156 2.62 7.37 -10.96
C ASP A 156 3.38 6.35 -10.13
N LEU A 157 3.47 5.13 -10.69
CA LEU A 157 4.11 3.96 -10.10
C LEU A 157 3.42 3.39 -8.84
N SER A 158 2.35 4.03 -8.38
CA SER A 158 1.56 3.61 -7.24
C SER A 158 0.23 3.01 -7.67
N TRP A 159 -0.31 2.11 -6.86
CA TRP A 159 -1.64 1.58 -7.15
C TRP A 159 -2.74 2.58 -6.79
N LEU A 160 -3.57 2.91 -7.77
CA LEU A 160 -4.85 3.60 -7.56
C LEU A 160 -5.97 2.56 -7.39
N ARG A 161 -5.99 1.49 -8.19
CA ARG A 161 -6.90 0.35 -8.02
C ARG A 161 -6.08 -0.93 -8.02
N ARG A 162 -5.95 -1.56 -6.85
CA ARG A 162 -5.12 -2.76 -6.66
C ARG A 162 -5.96 -4.00 -6.42
N PRO A 163 -5.40 -5.21 -6.60
CA PRO A 163 -6.00 -6.45 -6.12
C PRO A 163 -6.44 -6.34 -4.67
N GLY A 164 -7.69 -6.62 -4.36
CA GLY A 164 -8.11 -6.79 -2.97
C GLY A 164 -7.63 -8.12 -2.38
N PRO A 165 -7.61 -8.24 -1.03
CA PRO A 165 -7.24 -9.45 -0.30
C PRO A 165 -7.83 -10.74 -0.87
N ALA A 166 -9.13 -10.71 -1.22
CA ALA A 166 -9.85 -11.87 -1.75
C ALA A 166 -9.27 -12.43 -3.06
N LEU A 167 -8.53 -11.62 -3.81
CA LEU A 167 -7.90 -11.98 -5.09
C LEU A 167 -6.43 -12.39 -4.92
N LEU A 168 -5.89 -12.37 -3.70
CA LEU A 168 -4.51 -12.72 -3.42
C LEU A 168 -4.46 -14.10 -2.77
N ASP A 169 -3.53 -14.94 -3.25
CA ASP A 169 -3.12 -16.14 -2.52
C ASP A 169 -2.36 -15.77 -1.26
N SER A 170 -2.21 -16.73 -0.33
CA SER A 170 -1.63 -16.48 0.97
C SER A 170 -0.19 -15.94 0.90
N ARG A 171 0.56 -16.33 -0.13
CA ARG A 171 1.93 -15.85 -0.33
C ARG A 171 1.93 -14.38 -0.77
N SER A 172 1.12 -14.05 -1.76
CA SER A 172 0.98 -12.68 -2.27
C SER A 172 0.46 -11.72 -1.20
N ARG A 173 -0.37 -12.20 -0.28
CA ARG A 173 -0.80 -11.45 0.91
C ARG A 173 0.35 -11.16 1.85
N LEU A 174 1.18 -12.15 2.17
CA LEU A 174 2.38 -11.95 2.98
C LEU A 174 3.33 -10.94 2.34
N ASP A 175 3.67 -11.13 1.06
CA ASP A 175 4.56 -10.23 0.32
C ASP A 175 4.05 -8.79 0.31
N ARG A 176 2.73 -8.61 0.17
CA ARG A 176 2.11 -7.29 0.24
C ARG A 176 2.18 -6.71 1.66
N ALA A 177 1.89 -7.51 2.68
CA ALA A 177 1.90 -7.06 4.08
C ALA A 177 3.29 -6.55 4.46
N GLN A 178 4.33 -7.28 4.07
CA GLN A 178 5.73 -6.90 4.29
C GLN A 178 6.10 -5.60 3.60
N ARG A 179 5.75 -5.43 2.32
CA ARG A 179 6.00 -4.17 1.59
C ARG A 179 5.29 -2.99 2.21
N GLU A 180 4.04 -3.18 2.65
CA GLU A 180 3.28 -2.13 3.35
C GLU A 180 3.93 -1.74 4.67
N ILE A 181 4.35 -2.72 5.48
CA ILE A 181 5.07 -2.46 6.75
C ILE A 181 6.40 -1.75 6.49
N ALA A 182 7.19 -2.21 5.52
CA ALA A 182 8.48 -1.60 5.17
C ALA A 182 8.31 -0.16 4.67
N MET A 183 7.34 0.07 3.77
CA MET A 183 6.98 1.41 3.29
C MET A 183 6.58 2.33 4.45
N MET A 184 5.73 1.85 5.36
CA MET A 184 5.28 2.64 6.51
C MET A 184 6.44 2.98 7.44
N ASN A 185 7.26 2.01 7.80
CA ASN A 185 8.43 2.22 8.65
C ASN A 185 9.44 3.19 8.01
N ALA A 186 9.72 3.07 6.70
CA ALA A 186 10.61 3.97 5.98
C ALA A 186 10.07 5.41 5.93
N GLY A 187 8.76 5.58 5.70
CA GLY A 187 8.12 6.88 5.70
C GLY A 187 8.10 7.53 7.07
N MET A 188 7.79 6.77 8.12
CA MET A 188 7.85 7.23 9.52
C MET A 188 9.26 7.65 9.91
N MET A 189 10.28 6.84 9.57
CA MET A 189 11.68 7.21 9.82
C MET A 189 12.10 8.47 9.06
N SER A 190 11.65 8.63 7.82
CA SER A 190 11.92 9.85 7.05
C SER A 190 11.30 11.08 7.71
N TRP A 191 10.07 10.97 8.24
CA TRP A 191 9.44 12.03 9.02
C TRP A 191 10.24 12.36 10.29
N VAL A 192 10.67 11.35 11.05
CA VAL A 192 11.50 11.55 12.25
C VAL A 192 12.79 12.27 11.91
N ILE A 193 13.51 11.85 10.86
CA ILE A 193 14.76 12.50 10.41
C ILE A 193 14.53 13.97 10.03
N ASP A 194 13.38 14.30 9.46
CA ASP A 194 13.04 15.69 9.16
C ASP A 194 12.73 16.49 10.45
N GLN A 195 12.23 15.84 11.51
CA GLN A 195 12.05 16.48 12.83
C GLN A 195 13.38 16.67 13.58
N VAL A 196 14.28 15.68 13.49
CA VAL A 196 15.54 15.66 14.24
C VAL A 196 16.72 15.46 13.29
N SER A 197 17.67 16.40 13.28
CA SER A 197 18.82 16.32 12.37
C SER A 197 19.75 15.11 12.60
N ARG A 198 19.46 14.24 13.59
CA ARG A 198 20.12 12.96 13.87
C ARG A 198 19.14 12.01 14.57
N THR A 199 19.03 10.79 14.07
CA THR A 199 18.42 9.66 14.79
C THR A 199 19.51 8.73 15.34
N ARG A 200 19.23 8.08 16.47
CA ARG A 200 20.14 7.09 17.06
C ARG A 200 19.42 5.74 17.11
N ALA A 201 19.74 4.86 16.16
CA ALA A 201 19.32 3.47 16.27
C ALA A 201 20.22 2.76 17.30
N SER A 202 19.65 2.29 18.40
CA SER A 202 20.26 1.24 19.20
C SER A 202 19.16 0.39 19.82
N LEU A 203 18.76 -0.65 19.11
CA LEU A 203 17.88 -1.66 19.67
C LEU A 203 18.73 -2.83 20.18
N GLY A 204 18.31 -3.39 21.31
CA GLY A 204 18.93 -4.57 21.89
C GLY A 204 18.58 -5.85 21.12
N GLU A 205 18.80 -7.00 21.76
CA GLU A 205 18.38 -8.30 21.21
C GLU A 205 16.85 -8.47 21.19
N SER A 206 16.12 -7.56 21.84
CA SER A 206 14.65 -7.56 21.89
C SER A 206 14.10 -6.13 21.87
N VAL A 207 12.84 -6.01 21.48
CA VAL A 207 12.06 -4.77 21.43
C VAL A 207 10.74 -4.98 22.15
N ASP A 208 10.37 -4.06 23.04
CA ASP A 208 9.09 -4.06 23.72
C ASP A 208 8.17 -2.99 23.11
N LEU A 209 7.12 -3.42 22.42
CA LEU A 209 6.17 -2.52 21.77
C LEU A 209 5.33 -1.69 22.76
N GLU A 210 5.28 -2.07 24.05
CA GLU A 210 4.62 -1.25 25.08
C GLU A 210 5.37 0.04 25.39
N LEU A 211 6.64 0.14 24.98
CA LEU A 211 7.45 1.36 25.15
C LEU A 211 7.21 2.40 24.06
N PHE A 212 6.59 2.01 22.93
CA PHE A 212 6.25 2.92 21.85
C PHE A 212 4.83 3.45 22.03
N PRO A 213 4.58 4.77 21.96
CA PRO A 213 3.23 5.31 22.02
C PRO A 213 2.39 4.87 20.80
N PRO A 214 1.22 4.24 20.99
CA PRO A 214 0.37 3.83 19.88
C PRO A 214 -0.25 5.07 19.20
N ILE A 215 -0.34 5.03 17.87
CA ILE A 215 -0.98 6.07 17.05
C ILE A 215 -2.04 5.46 16.15
N SER A 216 -3.16 6.16 15.93
CA SER A 216 -4.18 5.69 15.00
C SER A 216 -3.74 5.86 13.55
N ALA A 217 -4.23 5.02 12.63
CA ALA A 217 -3.95 5.18 11.20
C ALA A 217 -4.42 6.55 10.65
N ALA A 218 -5.48 7.11 11.22
CA ALA A 218 -5.99 8.43 10.84
C ALA A 218 -5.05 9.56 11.28
N ASP A 219 -4.56 9.50 12.53
CA ASP A 219 -3.60 10.49 13.04
C ASP A 219 -2.27 10.36 12.30
N LEU A 220 -1.79 9.13 12.09
CA LEU A 220 -0.58 8.87 11.31
C LEU A 220 -0.70 9.38 9.87
N ARG A 221 -1.87 9.25 9.24
CA ARG A 221 -2.15 9.83 7.92
C ARG A 221 -2.00 11.34 7.92
N SER A 222 -2.49 12.03 8.96
CA SER A 222 -2.36 13.49 9.07
C SER A 222 -0.90 13.97 9.20
N ILE A 223 -0.02 13.11 9.72
CA ILE A 223 1.41 13.38 9.90
C ILE A 223 2.19 13.05 8.62
N LEU A 224 2.00 11.84 8.09
CA LEU A 224 2.82 11.35 6.96
C LEU A 224 2.33 11.85 5.61
N ILE A 225 1.09 12.33 5.54
CA ILE A 225 0.44 12.80 4.31
C ILE A 225 -0.20 14.17 4.55
N GLU A 226 0.56 15.06 5.21
CA GLU A 226 0.11 16.42 5.57
C GLU A 226 -0.39 17.22 4.36
N SER A 227 0.19 17.00 3.16
CA SER A 227 -0.29 17.65 1.94
C SER A 227 -0.10 16.79 0.68
N CYS A 228 -0.88 17.09 -0.35
CA CYS A 228 -0.80 16.45 -1.67
C CYS A 228 0.51 16.74 -2.43
N THR A 229 1.35 17.63 -1.89
CA THR A 229 2.62 18.10 -2.48
C THR A 229 3.84 17.62 -1.68
N PHE A 230 3.63 17.16 -0.45
CA PHE A 230 4.69 16.64 0.40
C PHE A 230 4.12 15.55 1.30
N TYR A 231 4.56 14.33 1.04
CA TYR A 231 4.21 13.16 1.83
C TYR A 231 5.41 12.23 1.97
N TYR A 232 5.45 11.51 3.08
CA TYR A 232 6.48 10.50 3.38
C TYR A 232 6.06 9.11 2.90
N VAL A 233 4.75 8.86 2.81
CA VAL A 233 4.17 7.63 2.25
C VAL A 233 3.02 7.98 1.32
N PRO A 234 2.74 7.18 0.28
CA PRO A 234 1.64 7.44 -0.65
C PRO A 234 0.24 7.19 -0.03
N TYR A 235 0.16 6.37 1.02
CA TYR A 235 -1.06 6.10 1.79
C TYR A 235 -0.70 5.42 3.12
N VAL A 236 -1.62 5.45 4.10
CA VAL A 236 -1.53 4.68 5.34
C VAL A 236 -2.59 3.57 5.32
N PRO A 237 -2.21 2.28 5.22
CA PRO A 237 -3.18 1.20 5.21
C PRO A 237 -3.83 1.06 6.60
N GLU A 238 -5.16 0.93 6.64
CA GLU A 238 -5.86 0.64 7.90
C GLU A 238 -5.85 -0.86 8.21
N LEU A 239 -5.95 -1.68 7.15
CA LEU A 239 -6.01 -3.12 7.22
C LEU A 239 -4.88 -3.73 6.40
N ASP A 240 -4.35 -4.83 6.90
CA ASP A 240 -3.41 -5.68 6.19
C ASP A 240 -4.10 -6.52 5.11
N PRO A 241 -3.33 -7.25 4.27
CA PRO A 241 -3.89 -8.12 3.24
C PRO A 241 -4.67 -9.34 3.74
N TRP A 242 -4.74 -9.58 5.05
CA TRP A 242 -5.63 -10.58 5.66
C TRP A 242 -6.92 -9.96 6.22
N GLY A 243 -7.01 -8.62 6.25
CA GLY A 243 -8.17 -7.88 6.72
C GLY A 243 -8.09 -7.48 8.19
N HIS A 244 -6.92 -7.60 8.83
CA HIS A 244 -6.70 -7.23 10.22
C HIS A 244 -6.09 -5.84 10.32
N PRO A 245 -6.33 -5.07 11.38
CA PRO A 245 -5.73 -3.76 11.54
C PRO A 245 -4.22 -3.84 11.72
N TYR A 246 -3.48 -2.90 11.11
CA TYR A 246 -2.09 -2.65 11.47
C TYR A 246 -2.00 -1.97 12.83
N ASP A 247 -0.96 -2.31 13.59
CA ASP A 247 -0.60 -1.58 14.80
C ASP A 247 0.54 -0.60 14.48
N TYR A 248 0.27 0.69 14.65
CA TYR A 248 1.23 1.76 14.44
C TYR A 248 1.64 2.39 15.76
N PHE A 249 2.92 2.72 15.86
CA PHE A 249 3.48 3.39 17.01
C PHE A 249 4.39 4.53 16.57
N LEU A 250 4.19 5.71 17.12
CA LEU A 250 4.95 6.92 16.82
C LEU A 250 4.98 7.85 18.02
N ASP A 251 6.16 8.09 18.59
CA ASP A 251 6.33 9.13 19.59
C ASP A 251 6.46 10.51 18.91
N VAL A 252 5.36 11.24 18.86
CA VAL A 252 5.32 12.60 18.31
C VAL A 252 5.77 13.67 19.31
N GLU A 253 5.85 13.34 20.60
CA GLU A 253 6.22 14.28 21.66
C GLU A 253 7.73 14.25 21.95
N ASP A 254 8.35 13.06 21.87
CA ASP A 254 9.79 12.85 22.05
C ASP A 254 10.41 12.04 20.89
N VAL A 255 10.55 12.70 19.75
CA VAL A 255 11.20 12.15 18.54
C VAL A 255 12.71 11.86 18.71
N LEU A 256 13.30 12.19 19.86
CA LEU A 256 14.70 11.87 20.22
C LEU A 256 14.81 10.66 21.16
N HIS A 257 13.68 10.10 21.60
CA HIS A 257 13.66 8.93 22.46
C HIS A 257 14.28 7.71 21.74
N PHE A 258 14.65 6.68 22.51
CA PHE A 258 14.93 5.36 21.93
C PHE A 258 13.57 4.69 21.76
N GLU A 259 13.22 4.04 20.63
CA GLU A 259 11.86 3.49 20.42
C GLU A 259 10.85 4.57 19.97
N VAL A 260 11.13 5.22 18.83
CA VAL A 260 10.28 6.30 18.30
C VAL A 260 9.22 5.76 17.37
N VAL A 261 9.57 4.81 16.50
CA VAL A 261 8.65 4.30 15.47
C VAL A 261 8.60 2.78 15.47
N ALA A 262 7.39 2.24 15.39
CA ALA A 262 7.21 0.82 15.11
C ALA A 262 5.95 0.58 14.27
N VAL A 263 5.98 -0.50 13.51
CA VAL A 263 4.84 -0.99 12.74
C VAL A 263 4.76 -2.51 12.90
N ARG A 264 3.58 -3.01 13.27
CA ARG A 264 3.31 -4.45 13.35
C ARG A 264 2.12 -4.84 12.46
N GLY A 265 2.31 -5.91 11.68
CA GLY A 265 1.23 -6.68 11.07
C GLY A 265 1.06 -8.01 11.79
N ARG A 266 -0.19 -8.45 12.01
CA ARG A 266 -0.55 -9.56 12.91
C ARG A 266 -0.63 -10.95 12.26
N GLY A 267 0.00 -11.11 11.10
CA GLY A 267 -0.12 -12.32 10.30
C GLY A 267 -1.57 -12.66 9.92
N ARG A 268 -1.78 -13.91 9.52
CA ARG A 268 -3.07 -14.40 9.00
C ARG A 268 -4.14 -14.57 10.08
N ASP A 269 -3.77 -14.92 11.31
CA ASP A 269 -4.73 -15.20 12.38
C ASP A 269 -5.28 -13.92 13.05
N GLY A 270 -4.60 -12.79 12.86
CA GLY A 270 -5.01 -11.47 13.35
C GLY A 270 -4.74 -11.26 14.83
N LEU A 271 -3.99 -12.17 15.45
CA LEU A 271 -3.67 -12.13 16.87
C LEU A 271 -2.25 -11.60 17.05
N ALA A 272 -2.09 -10.59 17.90
CA ALA A 272 -0.76 -10.17 18.33
C ALA A 272 -0.13 -11.29 19.17
N GLU A 273 1.04 -11.78 18.77
CA GLU A 273 1.70 -12.88 19.46
C GLU A 273 2.21 -12.47 20.84
N ASN A 274 2.84 -11.29 20.95
CA ASN A 274 3.47 -10.77 22.17
C ASN A 274 3.50 -9.23 22.17
N SER A 275 3.94 -8.61 23.27
CA SER A 275 4.41 -7.22 23.30
C SER A 275 5.92 -7.11 23.13
N VAL A 276 6.66 -8.12 23.59
CA VAL A 276 8.13 -8.20 23.46
C VAL A 276 8.50 -9.16 22.33
N TYR A 277 9.36 -8.70 21.41
CA TYR A 277 9.84 -9.47 20.27
C TYR A 277 11.36 -9.59 20.32
N GLU A 278 11.88 -10.80 20.15
CA GLU A 278 13.31 -11.03 19.90
C GLU A 278 13.64 -10.70 18.44
N THR A 279 14.78 -10.08 18.23
CA THR A 279 15.28 -9.77 16.88
C THR A 279 15.61 -11.05 16.14
N GLY A 280 14.96 -11.30 15.00
CA GLY A 280 15.21 -12.50 14.20
C GLY A 280 14.29 -12.67 12.99
N VAL A 281 14.43 -13.81 12.33
CA VAL A 281 13.61 -14.19 11.19
C VAL A 281 12.75 -15.41 11.50
N PHE A 282 11.64 -15.57 10.78
CA PHE A 282 10.82 -16.78 10.82
C PHE A 282 10.61 -17.38 9.42
N PRO A 283 10.38 -18.70 9.30
CA PRO A 283 10.10 -19.32 8.01
C PRO A 283 8.88 -18.71 7.30
N ALA A 284 9.02 -18.29 6.05
CA ALA A 284 7.95 -17.58 5.33
C ALA A 284 6.65 -18.37 5.07
N HIS A 285 6.62 -19.68 5.34
CA HIS A 285 5.40 -20.48 5.30
C HIS A 285 4.59 -20.43 6.61
N GLN A 286 5.14 -19.85 7.68
CA GLN A 286 4.47 -19.64 8.95
C GLN A 286 3.74 -18.29 8.95
N LEU A 287 2.60 -18.27 8.26
CA LEU A 287 1.84 -17.06 7.96
C LEU A 287 1.13 -16.43 9.18
N ASP A 288 1.10 -17.13 10.30
CA ASP A 288 0.45 -16.65 11.54
C ASP A 288 1.41 -15.82 12.41
N HIS A 289 2.69 -15.71 12.03
CA HIS A 289 3.64 -14.88 12.75
C HIS A 289 3.47 -13.38 12.46
N ASP A 290 3.64 -12.58 13.50
CA ASP A 290 3.72 -11.15 13.39
C ASP A 290 4.95 -10.72 12.58
N THR A 291 4.77 -9.71 11.74
CA THR A 291 5.87 -8.97 11.12
C THR A 291 6.02 -7.64 11.84
N VAL A 292 7.21 -7.37 12.38
CA VAL A 292 7.50 -6.18 13.20
C VAL A 292 8.76 -5.49 12.68
N LEU A 293 8.63 -4.22 12.33
CA LEU A 293 9.75 -3.30 12.10
C LEU A 293 9.69 -2.18 13.14
N ALA A 294 10.85 -1.78 13.66
CA ALA A 294 10.97 -0.69 14.63
C ALA A 294 12.26 0.10 14.43
N ASP A 295 12.19 1.42 14.49
CA ASP A 295 13.31 2.36 14.32
C ASP A 295 14.21 2.07 13.10
N GLY A 296 13.60 1.68 11.98
CA GLY A 296 14.37 1.34 10.76
C GLY A 296 14.97 -0.07 10.75
N LEU A 297 14.72 -0.89 11.78
CA LEU A 297 15.27 -2.23 11.92
C LEU A 297 14.19 -3.31 11.77
N GLU A 298 14.59 -4.43 11.18
CA GLU A 298 13.80 -5.66 11.08
C GLU A 298 13.86 -6.39 12.43
N ILE A 299 12.79 -6.30 13.21
CA ILE A 299 12.72 -6.97 14.51
C ILE A 299 12.28 -8.41 14.31
N ARG A 300 11.21 -8.61 13.56
CA ARG A 300 10.71 -9.95 13.25
C ARG A 300 10.13 -9.98 11.87
N VAL A 301 10.80 -10.67 10.95
CA VAL A 301 10.40 -10.73 9.54
C VAL A 301 10.52 -12.14 8.97
N PRO A 302 9.81 -12.48 7.90
CA PRO A 302 10.06 -13.71 7.16
C PRO A 302 11.48 -13.80 6.62
N ASP A 303 12.03 -15.01 6.57
CA ASP A 303 13.40 -15.31 6.14
C ASP A 303 13.72 -14.89 4.69
N ASP A 304 12.72 -14.77 3.84
CA ASP A 304 12.87 -14.28 2.47
C ASP A 304 12.72 -12.77 2.30
N LEU A 305 12.10 -12.06 3.24
CA LEU A 305 12.05 -10.60 3.22
C LEU A 305 13.42 -9.99 3.48
N ALA A 306 14.18 -10.59 4.40
CA ALA A 306 15.54 -10.19 4.71
C ALA A 306 16.42 -10.20 3.44
N ALA A 307 16.15 -11.11 2.49
CA ALA A 307 16.85 -11.14 1.21
C ALA A 307 16.41 -10.01 0.24
N LEU A 308 15.15 -9.59 0.30
CA LEU A 308 14.56 -8.62 -0.62
C LEU A 308 14.97 -7.16 -0.28
N ILE A 309 15.01 -6.82 1.01
CA ILE A 309 15.45 -5.50 1.49
C ILE A 309 16.93 -5.26 1.15
N HIS A 310 17.75 -6.31 1.18
CA HIS A 310 19.14 -6.23 0.74
C HIS A 310 19.32 -6.02 -0.77
N LEU A 311 18.32 -6.35 -1.61
CA LEU A 311 18.40 -6.23 -3.07
C LEU A 311 17.90 -4.88 -3.60
N GLU A 312 16.96 -4.22 -2.93
CA GLU A 312 16.41 -2.93 -3.37
C GLU A 312 17.32 -1.71 -3.08
N GLY A 313 18.60 -1.92 -2.78
CA GLY A 313 19.55 -0.83 -2.53
C GLY A 313 19.28 -0.04 -1.25
N PHE A 314 18.32 -0.47 -0.43
CA PHE A 314 18.26 -0.15 1.00
C PHE A 314 19.35 -0.94 1.74
N GLU A 315 20.61 -0.74 1.34
CA GLU A 315 21.71 -1.17 2.19
C GLU A 315 21.59 -0.39 3.51
N SER A 316 21.21 -1.10 4.58
CA SER A 316 21.43 -0.72 5.98
C SER A 316 22.86 -0.18 6.27
N GLY A 317 23.79 -0.30 5.32
CA GLY A 317 25.14 0.27 5.31
C GLY A 317 25.20 1.80 5.27
N ASP A 318 24.22 2.51 4.69
CA ASP A 318 24.27 3.98 4.64
C ASP A 318 23.85 4.64 5.98
N PHE A 319 23.10 3.92 6.82
CA PHE A 319 22.86 4.32 8.22
C PHE A 319 24.03 3.99 9.16
N ARG A 320 24.88 3.00 8.84
CA ARG A 320 26.05 2.66 9.67
C ARG A 320 27.21 3.65 9.53
N HIS A 321 27.28 4.44 8.45
CA HIS A 321 28.35 5.42 8.26
C HIS A 321 28.15 6.74 9.01
N TRP A 322 26.95 7.03 9.51
CA TRP A 322 26.69 8.25 10.29
C TRP A 322 27.05 8.15 11.78
N SER A 323 27.28 6.95 12.33
CA SER A 323 27.64 6.78 13.75
C SER A 323 29.15 6.83 14.05
N ALA A 324 30.03 6.99 13.04
CA ALA A 324 31.48 6.90 13.22
C ALA A 324 32.29 8.18 12.89
N ALA A 325 31.64 9.26 12.47
CA ALA A 325 32.31 10.54 12.21
C ALA A 325 31.88 11.62 13.22
N GLY A 326 32.27 11.45 14.49
CA GLY A 326 31.92 12.42 15.53
C GLY A 326 32.28 12.01 16.95
N SER A 327 33.53 11.56 17.17
CA SER A 327 34.17 11.54 18.48
C SER A 327 35.58 12.08 18.35
#